data_AF-A0A9P0YXA0-F1
#
_entry.id   AF-A0A9P0YXA0-F1
#
_cell.length_a   1.000
_cell.length_b   1.000
_cell.length_c   1.000
_cell.angle_alpha   90.00
_cell.angle_beta   90.00
_cell.angle_gamma   90.00
#
_symmetry.space_group_name_H-M   'P 1'
#
loop_
_entity.id
_entity.type
_entity.pdbx_description
1 polymer ?
#
loop_
_entity_poly.entity_id
_entity_poly.type
_entity_poly.pdbx_seq_one_letter_code
_entity_poly.pdbx_strand_id
1 'polypeptide(L)'
;MLEDIRVAMMKRIAKKRKYVKKWSGQFGPVIMNKLNKNILASQGWNVDFNGDDGYEIKKGKQQFKVSLNGKTCSCRRWNLSGIPCAHA
;
A
#
# COMPACT_ATOMS: atom_id res chain seq x y z
N MET A 1 6.32 14.57 -31.99
CA MET A 1 5.41 14.49 -30.83
C MET A 1 4.97 13.07 -30.49
N LEU A 2 4.21 12.36 -31.34
CA LEU A 2 3.83 10.95 -31.06
C LEU A 2 5.04 10.02 -31.05
N GLU A 3 5.99 10.24 -31.96
CA GLU A 3 7.22 9.46 -32.03
C GLU A 3 8.12 9.65 -30.80
N ASP A 4 8.19 10.88 -30.27
CA ASP A 4 8.93 11.19 -29.04
C ASP A 4 8.33 10.48 -27.82
N ILE A 5 6.99 10.44 -27.73
CA ILE A 5 6.27 9.71 -26.68
C ILE A 5 6.56 8.20 -26.79
N ARG A 6 6.51 7.64 -28.01
CA ARG A 6 6.82 6.23 -28.28
C ARG A 6 8.24 5.89 -27.82
N VAL A 7 9.23 6.69 -28.21
CA VAL A 7 10.64 6.53 -27.83
C VAL A 7 10.82 6.67 -26.31
N ALA A 8 10.16 7.64 -25.68
CA ALA A 8 10.20 7.82 -24.22
C ALA A 8 9.64 6.59 -23.47
N MET A 9 8.52 6.04 -23.93
CA MET A 9 7.92 4.84 -23.36
C MET A 9 8.84 3.61 -23.50
N MET A 10 9.42 3.39 -24.68
CA MET A 10 10.38 2.30 -24.89
C MET A 10 11.59 2.41 -23.96
N LYS A 11 12.19 3.60 -23.85
CA LYS A 11 13.31 3.86 -22.92
C LYS A 11 12.91 3.58 -21.46
N ARG A 12 11.71 4.00 -21.05
CA ARG A 12 11.18 3.75 -19.70
C ARG A 12 10.99 2.26 -19.42
N ILE A 13 10.41 1.51 -20.35
CA ILE A 13 10.20 0.06 -20.24
C ILE A 13 11.55 -0.66 -20.13
N ALA A 14 12.51 -0.33 -21.00
CA ALA A 14 13.85 -0.91 -20.97
C ALA A 14 14.56 -0.67 -19.62
N LYS A 15 14.50 0.56 -19.09
CA LYS A 15 15.04 0.91 -17.77
C LYS A 15 14.37 0.12 -16.66
N LYS A 16 13.04 0.00 -16.68
CA LYS A 16 12.29 -0.76 -15.66
C LYS A 16 12.57 -2.26 -15.70
N ARG A 17 12.71 -2.86 -16.89
CA ARG A 17 13.12 -4.27 -17.02
C ARG A 17 14.50 -4.52 -16.41
N LYS A 18 15.49 -3.67 -16.70
CA LYS A 18 16.83 -3.77 -16.09
C LYS A 18 16.78 -3.65 -14.56
N TYR A 19 15.92 -2.78 -14.04
CA TYR A 19 15.72 -2.61 -12.61
C TYR A 19 15.12 -3.85 -11.94
N VAL A 20 14.05 -4.41 -12.52
CA VAL A 20 13.38 -5.62 -11.98
C VAL A 20 14.30 -6.84 -12.01
N LYS A 21 15.18 -6.98 -13.02
CA LYS A 21 16.19 -8.06 -13.04
C LYS A 21 17.12 -8.06 -11.83
N LYS A 22 17.28 -6.93 -11.13
CA LYS A 22 18.10 -6.81 -9.91
C LYS A 22 17.30 -6.99 -8.63
N TRP A 23 15.99 -7.25 -8.70
CA TRP A 23 15.20 -7.57 -7.50
C TRP A 23 15.56 -8.93 -6.96
N SER A 24 15.90 -8.96 -5.67
CA SER A 24 16.16 -10.17 -4.91
C SER A 24 14.93 -10.67 -4.13
N GLY A 25 13.81 -9.96 -4.16
CA GLY A 25 12.62 -10.24 -3.35
C GLY A 25 11.36 -10.49 -4.16
N GLN A 26 10.36 -11.09 -3.49
CA GLN A 26 9.05 -11.38 -4.07
C GLN A 26 8.27 -10.10 -4.43
N PHE A 27 8.48 -9.02 -3.67
CA PHE A 27 7.82 -7.74 -3.86
C PHE A 27 8.80 -6.64 -4.23
N GLY A 28 8.30 -5.64 -4.95
CA GLY A 28 9.12 -4.48 -5.29
C GLY A 28 9.50 -3.65 -4.07
N PRO A 29 10.71 -3.08 -3.98
CA PRO A 29 11.21 -2.38 -2.83
C PRO A 29 10.48 -1.07 -2.60
N VAL A 30 9.84 -0.48 -3.63
CA VAL A 30 8.95 0.67 -3.43
C VAL A 30 7.70 0.25 -2.67
N ILE A 31 7.11 -0.89 -3.03
CA ILE A 31 5.92 -1.45 -2.36
C ILE A 31 6.32 -1.88 -0.95
N MET A 32 7.42 -2.62 -0.82
CA MET A 32 7.92 -3.11 0.47
C MET A 32 8.28 -1.96 1.42
N ASN A 33 8.95 -0.91 0.92
CA ASN A 33 9.24 0.28 1.72
C ASN A 33 7.97 0.99 2.19
N LYS A 34 6.96 1.11 1.32
CA LYS A 34 5.67 1.71 1.70
C LYS A 34 4.95 0.85 2.75
N LEU A 35 4.95 -0.46 2.60
CA LEU A 35 4.39 -1.39 3.57
C LEU A 35 5.12 -1.27 4.92
N ASN A 36 6.45 -1.31 4.93
CA ASN A 36 7.25 -1.18 6.15
C ASN A 36 7.00 0.16 6.86
N LYS A 37 6.87 1.26 6.11
CA LYS A 37 6.48 2.56 6.70
C LYS A 37 5.10 2.53 7.36
N ASN A 38 4.15 1.85 6.74
CA ASN A 38 2.81 1.69 7.31
C ASN A 38 2.82 0.80 8.56
N ILE A 39 3.62 -0.27 8.58
CA ILE A 39 3.84 -1.12 9.76
C ILE A 39 4.43 -0.31 10.92
N LEU A 40 5.42 0.55 10.67
CA LEU A 40 5.97 1.41 11.72
C LEU A 40 4.92 2.43 12.22
N ALA A 41 4.14 2.99 11.30
CA ALA A 41 3.09 3.97 11.63
C ALA A 41 1.84 3.34 12.28
N SER A 42 1.70 2.01 12.27
CA SER A 42 0.59 1.32 12.95
C SER A 42 0.80 1.22 14.46
N GLN A 43 1.98 1.60 14.97
CA GLN A 43 2.25 1.61 16.39
C GLN A 43 1.36 2.62 17.15
N GLY A 44 0.78 2.14 18.25
CA GLY A 44 -0.03 2.96 19.16
C GLY A 44 -1.45 3.24 18.68
N TRP A 45 -1.96 2.46 17.72
CA TRP A 45 -3.40 2.37 17.45
C TRP A 45 -4.03 1.28 18.33
N ASN A 46 -5.18 1.57 18.90
CA ASN A 46 -5.99 0.59 19.62
C ASN A 46 -6.91 -0.10 18.62
N VAL A 47 -7.10 -1.42 18.78
CA VAL A 47 -7.88 -2.24 17.86
C VAL A 47 -9.03 -2.89 18.61
N ASP A 48 -10.26 -2.58 18.21
CA ASP A 48 -11.48 -3.20 18.70
C ASP A 48 -12.07 -4.08 17.60
N PHE A 49 -12.33 -5.36 17.88
CA PHE A 49 -12.90 -6.30 16.93
C PHE A 49 -14.43 -6.42 17.12
N ASN A 50 -15.19 -6.45 16.02
CA ASN A 50 -16.64 -6.54 16.08
C ASN A 50 -17.20 -7.96 16.26
N GLY A 51 -16.35 -9.00 16.26
CA GLY A 51 -16.76 -10.39 16.37
C GLY A 51 -16.90 -11.14 15.03
N ASP A 52 -16.71 -10.47 13.89
CA ASP A 52 -16.80 -11.07 12.55
C ASP A 52 -15.63 -10.67 11.62
N ASP A 53 -15.79 -9.68 10.72
CA ASP A 53 -14.74 -9.26 9.79
C ASP A 53 -14.30 -7.79 9.96
N GLY A 54 -14.93 -7.07 10.89
CA GLY A 54 -14.81 -5.63 11.07
C GLY A 54 -13.95 -5.26 12.27
N TYR A 55 -13.01 -4.34 12.04
CA TYR A 55 -12.14 -3.79 13.06
C TYR A 55 -12.33 -2.29 13.16
N GLU A 56 -12.44 -1.79 14.37
CA GLU A 56 -12.40 -0.37 14.66
C GLU A 56 -11.04 0.00 15.26
N ILE A 57 -10.39 0.98 14.64
CA ILE A 57 -9.00 1.36 14.93
C ILE A 57 -9.01 2.77 15.49
N LYS A 58 -8.56 2.95 16.74
CA LYS A 58 -8.72 4.21 17.50
C LYS A 58 -7.39 4.76 18.01
N LYS A 59 -7.26 6.09 17.97
CA LYS A 59 -6.20 6.84 18.67
C LYS A 59 -6.69 8.26 18.98
N GLY A 60 -6.94 8.53 20.26
CA GLY A 60 -7.56 9.79 20.68
C GLY A 60 -8.93 9.99 20.03
N LYS A 61 -9.11 11.08 19.28
CA LYS A 61 -10.36 11.40 18.55
C LYS A 61 -10.45 10.77 17.16
N GLN A 62 -9.40 10.07 16.71
CA GLN A 62 -9.39 9.44 15.39
C GLN A 62 -9.93 8.02 15.50
N GLN A 63 -10.87 7.67 14.61
CA GLN A 63 -11.35 6.30 14.44
C GLN A 63 -11.40 5.92 12.96
N PHE A 64 -11.06 4.67 12.67
CA PHE A 64 -11.15 4.10 11.32
C PHE A 64 -11.81 2.73 11.38
N LYS A 65 -12.56 2.39 10.34
CA LYS A 65 -13.12 1.04 10.16
C LYS A 65 -12.27 0.30 9.14
N VAL A 66 -11.89 -0.92 9.44
CA VAL A 66 -11.10 -1.81 8.60
C VAL A 66 -11.86 -3.11 8.41
N SER A 67 -11.92 -3.60 7.17
CA SER A 67 -12.36 -4.97 6.85
C SER A 67 -11.20 -5.67 6.16
N LEU A 68 -10.70 -6.74 6.78
CA LEU A 68 -9.57 -7.52 6.25
C LEU A 68 -10.01 -8.35 5.03
N ASN A 69 -11.21 -8.92 5.07
CA ASN A 69 -11.81 -9.66 3.97
C ASN A 69 -12.03 -8.76 2.75
N GLY A 70 -12.61 -7.57 2.99
CA GLY A 70 -12.79 -6.56 1.95
C GLY A 70 -11.49 -5.88 1.52
N LYS A 71 -10.39 -6.07 2.26
CA LYS A 71 -9.11 -5.35 2.08
C LYS A 71 -9.32 -3.83 2.02
N THR A 72 -10.16 -3.33 2.93
CA THR A 72 -10.57 -1.92 2.95
C THR A 72 -10.27 -1.23 4.28
N CYS A 73 -10.09 0.08 4.19
CA CYS A 73 -10.05 0.96 5.35
C CYS A 73 -10.85 2.23 5.05
N SER A 74 -11.56 2.78 6.04
CA SER A 74 -12.33 4.03 5.89
C SER A 74 -11.45 5.24 5.53
N CYS A 75 -10.13 5.18 5.76
CA CYS A 75 -9.18 6.19 5.27
C CYS A 75 -8.96 6.14 3.73
N ARG A 76 -9.52 5.12 3.05
CA ARG A 76 -9.44 4.83 1.61
C ARG A 76 -8.06 4.56 1.04
N ARG A 77 -7.00 4.63 1.84
CA ARG A 77 -5.62 4.44 1.36
C ARG A 77 -5.36 3.01 0.89
N TRP A 78 -5.95 2.01 1.56
CA TRP A 78 -5.88 0.61 1.12
C TRP A 78 -6.65 0.43 -0.19
N ASN A 79 -7.92 0.88 -0.25
CA ASN A 79 -8.77 0.83 -1.45
C ASN A 79 -8.08 1.40 -2.69
N LEU A 80 -7.41 2.54 -2.55
CA LEU A 80 -6.76 3.24 -3.67
C LEU A 80 -5.43 2.62 -4.11
N SER A 81 -4.66 2.06 -3.17
CA SER A 81 -3.30 1.62 -3.47
C SER A 81 -3.09 0.11 -3.48
N GLY A 82 -4.07 -0.67 -3.02
CA GLY A 82 -3.95 -2.13 -2.83
C GLY A 82 -2.98 -2.53 -1.72
N ILE A 83 -2.35 -1.57 -1.04
CA ILE A 83 -1.37 -1.78 0.02
C ILE A 83 -2.03 -1.40 1.36
N PRO A 84 -1.99 -2.29 2.37
CA PRO A 84 -2.49 -1.98 3.71
C PRO A 84 -1.92 -0.66 4.23
N CYS A 85 -2.78 0.15 4.85
CA CYS A 85 -2.41 1.44 5.42
C CYS A 85 -1.98 1.28 6.88
N ALA A 86 -1.55 2.34 7.55
CA ALA A 86 -1.14 2.24 8.97
C ALA A 86 -2.26 1.76 9.92
N HIS A 87 -3.52 1.84 9.50
CA HIS A 87 -4.65 1.35 10.30
C HIS A 87 -4.98 -0.12 10.05
N ALA A 88 -4.44 -0.75 9.01
CA ALA A 88 -4.94 -2.01 8.46
C ALA A 88 -3.85 -3.06 8.23
#